data_AF-A0A530BU10-F1
#
_entry.id   AF-A0A530BU10-F1
#
_cell.length_a   1.000
_cell.length_b   1.000
_cell.length_c   1.000
_cell.angle_alpha   90.00
_cell.angle_beta   90.00
_cell.angle_gamma   90.00
#
_symmetry.space_group_name_H-M   'P 1'
#
loop_
_entity.id
_entity.type
_entity.pdbx_description
1 polymer ?
#
loop_
_entity_poly.entity_id
_entity_poly.type
_entity_poly.pdbx_seq_one_letter_code
_entity_poly.pdbx_strand_id
1 'polypeptide(L)'
;DDNVLTAKSSDIAYRKDQLKRLQEEVIELEDVKTGISITDLGLNDFRMDLLNYVKEHGELDNLPNGMHAVVPAQPELGLRPGAIFALKNIHDSVNINQQNRLHPYYLVYIGNDGEIVADHTEVKRLLDLVRSSCKGRSEPIQEVCRTFNERTQDGRMMDRYSELLSSAIRSMIELKEEKDIDSLFSGGRTTALVHSIAGLNDFELIAFVVIEGGDG
;
A
#
# COMPACT_ATOMS: atom_id res chain seq x y z
N ASP A 1 43.67 57.74 7.09
CA ASP A 1 42.20 57.68 7.08
C ASP A 1 41.71 56.52 6.24
N ASP A 2 41.67 55.36 6.87
CA ASP A 2 41.05 54.16 6.32
C ASP A 2 39.53 54.25 6.51
N ASN A 3 38.81 54.37 5.40
CA ASN A 3 37.36 54.38 5.39
C ASN A 3 36.82 52.94 5.41
N VAL A 4 36.41 52.46 6.59
CA VAL A 4 35.96 51.08 6.90
C VAL A 4 34.51 50.81 6.45
N LEU A 5 34.07 51.35 5.31
CA LEU A 5 32.66 51.26 4.87
C LEU A 5 32.42 50.51 3.55
N THR A 6 33.46 50.06 2.86
CA THR A 6 33.33 49.39 1.54
C THR A 6 33.14 47.87 1.60
N ALA A 7 33.34 47.22 2.74
CA ALA A 7 33.19 45.76 2.87
C ALA A 7 31.75 45.29 3.19
N LYS A 8 30.82 46.21 3.49
CA LYS A 8 29.41 45.85 3.80
C LYS A 8 28.47 45.94 2.59
N SER A 9 28.90 46.53 1.47
CA SER A 9 28.04 46.73 0.29
C SER A 9 28.06 45.55 -0.68
N SER A 10 29.17 44.79 -0.76
CA SER A 10 29.26 43.61 -1.62
C SER A 10 28.41 42.44 -1.12
N ASP A 11 28.31 42.26 0.21
CA ASP A 11 27.48 41.22 0.83
C ASP A 11 25.97 41.46 0.65
N ILE A 12 25.54 42.73 0.63
CA ILE A 12 24.13 43.09 0.45
C ILE A 12 23.71 42.87 -1.00
N ALA A 13 24.59 43.18 -1.97
CA ALA A 13 24.32 42.91 -3.39
C ALA A 13 24.21 41.40 -3.66
N TYR A 14 25.12 40.60 -3.10
CA TYR A 14 25.11 39.15 -3.27
C TYR A 14 23.90 38.47 -2.61
N ARG A 15 23.51 38.92 -1.39
CA ARG A 15 22.31 38.42 -0.71
C ARG A 15 21.01 38.84 -1.41
N LYS A 16 20.99 40.02 -2.05
CA LYS A 16 19.84 40.49 -2.81
C LYS A 16 19.65 39.70 -4.10
N ASP A 17 20.73 39.28 -4.75
CA ASP A 17 20.67 38.45 -5.97
C ASP A 17 20.23 37.01 -5.67
N GLN A 18 20.67 36.45 -4.52
CA GLN A 18 20.17 35.16 -4.02
C GLN A 18 18.66 35.20 -3.69
N LEU A 19 18.18 36.29 -3.09
CA LEU A 19 16.75 36.48 -2.81
C LEU A 19 15.92 36.72 -4.09
N LYS A 20 16.51 37.35 -5.12
CA LYS A 20 15.84 37.58 -6.40
C LYS A 20 15.68 36.29 -7.21
N ARG A 21 16.66 35.38 -7.15
CA ARG A 21 16.55 34.04 -7.77
C ARG A 21 15.46 33.18 -7.15
N LEU A 22 15.21 33.31 -5.85
CA LEU A 22 14.07 32.65 -5.17
C LEU A 22 12.70 33.30 -5.49
N GLN A 23 12.68 34.54 -5.98
CA GLN A 23 11.44 35.26 -6.33
C GLN A 23 11.09 35.18 -7.83
N GLU A 24 12.07 34.92 -8.71
CA GLU A 24 11.88 34.83 -10.16
C GLU A 24 11.79 33.39 -10.70
N GLU A 25 12.03 32.36 -9.88
CA GLU A 25 11.47 31.02 -10.10
C GLU A 25 9.97 31.03 -9.75
N VAL A 26 9.22 31.84 -10.50
CA VAL A 26 7.80 31.60 -10.71
C VAL A 26 7.73 30.37 -11.59
N ILE A 27 7.82 29.20 -10.94
CA ILE A 27 7.39 27.94 -11.55
C ILE A 27 5.96 28.19 -12.00
N GLU A 28 5.70 28.09 -13.30
CA GLU A 28 4.34 28.01 -13.82
C GLU A 28 3.68 26.81 -13.13
N LEU A 29 2.84 27.09 -12.14
CA LEU A 29 2.12 26.12 -11.30
C LEU A 29 0.98 25.45 -12.07
N GLU A 30 1.22 25.05 -13.32
CA GLU A 30 0.28 24.26 -14.11
C GLU A 30 0.60 22.76 -14.21
N ASP A 31 1.68 22.27 -13.58
CA ASP A 31 2.03 20.82 -13.68
C ASP A 31 2.41 20.11 -12.37
N VAL A 32 1.94 20.60 -11.22
CA VAL A 32 1.95 19.83 -9.95
C VAL A 32 0.57 19.83 -9.31
N LYS A 33 -0.40 19.27 -10.03
CA LYS A 33 -1.67 18.82 -9.44
C LYS A 33 -1.55 17.37 -8.95
N THR A 34 -0.60 17.11 -8.06
CA THR A 34 -0.76 16.09 -7.01
C THR A 34 -1.01 16.82 -5.70
N GLY A 35 -2.04 17.65 -5.70
CA GLY A 35 -2.64 18.13 -4.47
C GLY A 35 -3.30 16.93 -3.80
N ILE A 36 -2.67 16.39 -2.76
CA ILE A 36 -3.32 15.46 -1.83
C ILE A 36 -4.45 16.26 -1.20
N SER A 37 -5.63 16.18 -1.80
CA SER A 37 -6.83 16.80 -1.27
C SER A 37 -7.14 16.13 0.07
N ILE A 38 -7.65 16.89 1.04
CA ILE A 38 -8.12 16.35 2.32
C ILE A 38 -9.25 15.30 2.09
N THR A 39 -9.91 15.31 0.93
CA THR A 39 -10.84 14.25 0.48
C THR A 39 -10.13 12.97 0.03
N ASP A 40 -8.90 13.09 -0.43
CA ASP A 40 -8.06 12.03 -1.02
C ASP A 40 -7.36 11.17 0.03
N LEU A 41 -7.59 11.44 1.31
CA LEU A 41 -7.23 10.54 2.42
C LEU A 41 -8.36 9.55 2.73
N GLY A 42 -9.60 9.81 2.32
CA GLY A 42 -10.76 8.99 2.69
C GLY A 42 -10.89 7.71 1.87
N LEU A 43 -11.70 6.77 2.36
CA LEU A 43 -12.11 5.56 1.62
C LEU A 43 -13.55 5.65 1.10
N ASN A 44 -14.11 6.86 1.02
CA ASN A 44 -15.51 7.09 0.71
C ASN A 44 -15.88 6.63 -0.71
N ASP A 45 -14.98 6.79 -1.68
CA ASP A 45 -15.22 6.36 -3.06
C ASP A 45 -15.40 4.84 -3.13
N PHE A 46 -14.58 4.07 -2.41
CA PHE A 46 -14.72 2.63 -2.30
C PHE A 46 -16.00 2.23 -1.55
N ARG A 47 -16.38 3.00 -0.51
CA ARG A 47 -17.64 2.78 0.19
C ARG A 47 -18.83 2.98 -0.75
N MET A 48 -18.78 3.98 -1.62
CA MET A 48 -19.82 4.22 -2.63
C MET A 48 -19.85 3.14 -3.70
N ASP A 49 -18.69 2.71 -4.21
CA ASP A 49 -18.58 1.59 -5.15
C ASP A 49 -19.19 0.30 -4.53
N LEU A 50 -18.90 0.00 -3.26
CA LEU A 50 -19.46 -1.14 -2.53
C LEU A 50 -20.98 -1.03 -2.34
N LEU A 51 -21.48 0.14 -1.93
CA LEU A 51 -22.92 0.37 -1.75
C LEU A 51 -23.69 0.22 -3.06
N ASN A 52 -23.10 0.65 -4.18
CA ASN A 52 -23.70 0.47 -5.50
C ASN A 52 -23.73 -1.01 -5.89
N TYR A 53 -22.64 -1.75 -5.66
CA TYR A 53 -22.60 -3.19 -5.90
C TYR A 53 -23.68 -3.94 -5.11
N VAL A 54 -23.80 -3.68 -3.80
CA VAL A 54 -24.77 -4.36 -2.93
C VAL A 54 -26.21 -4.07 -3.33
N LYS A 55 -26.50 -2.84 -3.80
CA LYS A 55 -27.84 -2.50 -4.33
C LYS A 55 -28.19 -3.28 -5.59
N GLU A 56 -27.21 -3.54 -6.45
CA GLU A 56 -27.42 -4.23 -7.72
C GLU A 56 -27.40 -5.75 -7.60
N HIS A 57 -26.54 -6.31 -6.73
CA HIS A 57 -26.22 -7.74 -6.68
C HIS A 57 -26.55 -8.42 -5.34
N GLY A 58 -26.92 -7.66 -4.31
CA GLY A 58 -27.20 -8.18 -2.96
C GLY A 58 -26.00 -8.18 -2.02
N GLU A 59 -26.19 -8.73 -0.82
CA GLU A 59 -25.17 -8.77 0.24
C GLU A 59 -24.07 -9.80 -0.05
N LEU A 60 -22.88 -9.53 0.49
CA LEU A 60 -21.64 -10.30 0.26
C LEU A 60 -21.36 -11.33 1.37
N ASP A 61 -22.24 -11.45 2.36
CA ASP A 61 -22.00 -12.14 3.64
C ASP A 61 -21.78 -13.66 3.49
N ASN A 62 -22.19 -14.25 2.37
CA ASN A 62 -22.08 -15.70 2.11
C ASN A 62 -20.88 -16.08 1.25
N LEU A 63 -19.96 -15.15 0.98
CA LEU A 63 -18.80 -15.43 0.15
C LEU A 63 -17.74 -16.23 0.92
N PRO A 64 -17.16 -17.28 0.30
CA PRO A 64 -16.11 -18.06 0.93
C PRO A 64 -14.82 -17.24 1.07
N ASN A 65 -14.10 -17.48 2.16
CA ASN A 65 -12.74 -16.97 2.34
C ASN A 65 -11.76 -17.64 1.37
N GLY A 66 -10.68 -16.93 1.01
CA GLY A 66 -9.65 -17.43 0.11
C GLY A 66 -9.99 -17.33 -1.38
N MET A 67 -11.04 -16.56 -1.74
CA MET A 67 -11.30 -16.24 -3.14
C MET A 67 -10.14 -15.48 -3.76
N HIS A 68 -9.94 -15.72 -5.06
CA HIS A 68 -8.90 -15.03 -5.79
C HIS A 68 -9.35 -14.54 -7.16
N ALA A 69 -8.67 -13.50 -7.61
CA ALA A 69 -8.74 -13.00 -8.97
C ALA A 69 -7.32 -12.93 -9.55
N VAL A 70 -7.22 -12.96 -10.87
CA VAL A 70 -5.95 -12.83 -11.59
C VAL A 70 -6.07 -11.66 -12.56
N VAL A 71 -5.10 -10.76 -12.52
CA VAL A 71 -5.02 -9.58 -13.39
C VAL A 71 -3.64 -9.50 -14.03
N PRO A 72 -3.53 -8.91 -15.25
CA PRO A 72 -2.23 -8.65 -15.84
C PRO A 72 -1.51 -7.53 -15.10
N ALA A 73 -0.19 -7.63 -15.04
CA ALA A 73 0.69 -6.57 -14.58
C ALA A 73 0.53 -5.33 -15.48
N GLN A 74 0.57 -4.17 -14.85
CA GLN A 74 0.54 -2.85 -15.48
C GLN A 74 1.66 -2.02 -14.84
N PRO A 75 2.93 -2.24 -15.24
CA PRO A 75 4.08 -1.57 -14.63
C PRO A 75 3.98 -0.04 -14.70
N GLU A 76 3.36 0.51 -15.75
CA GLU A 76 3.10 1.96 -15.89
C GLU A 76 2.22 2.54 -14.78
N LEU A 77 1.39 1.72 -14.13
CA LEU A 77 0.55 2.10 -12.98
C LEU A 77 1.17 1.69 -11.63
N GLY A 78 2.38 1.10 -11.63
CA GLY A 78 3.01 0.54 -10.43
C GLY A 78 2.50 -0.86 -10.05
N LEU A 79 1.71 -1.51 -10.92
CA LEU A 79 1.19 -2.86 -10.72
C LEU A 79 2.15 -3.90 -11.30
N ARG A 80 3.28 -4.13 -10.62
CA ARG A 80 4.27 -5.17 -10.96
C ARG A 80 3.82 -6.61 -10.61
N PRO A 81 4.44 -7.65 -11.20
CA PRO A 81 4.09 -9.03 -10.89
C PRO A 81 4.25 -9.39 -9.40
N GLY A 82 3.24 -10.07 -8.83
CA GLY A 82 3.16 -10.34 -7.39
C GLY A 82 1.76 -10.73 -6.93
N ALA A 83 1.44 -10.44 -5.67
CA ALA A 83 0.12 -10.68 -5.09
C ALA A 83 -0.29 -9.60 -4.07
N ILE A 84 -1.57 -9.23 -4.09
CA ILE A 84 -2.21 -8.38 -3.08
C ILE A 84 -3.08 -9.27 -2.21
N PHE A 85 -2.82 -9.30 -0.90
CA PHE A 85 -3.57 -10.10 0.06
C PHE A 85 -4.48 -9.21 0.91
N ALA A 86 -5.72 -9.65 1.07
CA ALA A 86 -6.66 -9.13 2.07
C ALA A 86 -6.76 -10.12 3.23
N LEU A 87 -6.33 -9.66 4.40
CA LEU A 87 -6.18 -10.47 5.60
C LEU A 87 -7.06 -9.89 6.70
N LYS A 88 -7.62 -10.75 7.53
CA LYS A 88 -8.34 -10.36 8.75
C LYS A 88 -7.52 -10.82 9.94
N ASN A 89 -7.19 -9.91 10.82
CA ASN A 89 -6.61 -10.27 12.10
C ASN A 89 -7.70 -10.94 12.97
N ILE A 90 -7.42 -12.15 13.45
CA ILE A 90 -8.32 -12.94 14.32
C ILE A 90 -7.94 -12.87 15.80
N HIS A 91 -6.82 -12.21 16.13
CA HIS A 91 -6.34 -12.04 17.49
C HIS A 91 -6.14 -10.56 17.86
N ASP A 92 -6.80 -10.12 18.94
CA ASP A 92 -6.69 -8.74 19.46
C ASP A 92 -5.27 -8.34 19.89
N SER A 93 -4.35 -9.30 20.04
CA SER A 93 -2.93 -9.08 20.32
C SER A 93 -2.21 -8.36 19.17
N VAL A 94 -2.72 -8.47 17.95
CA VAL A 94 -2.16 -7.84 16.74
C VAL A 94 -2.92 -6.54 16.42
N ASN A 95 -3.14 -5.68 17.42
CA ASN A 95 -3.60 -4.32 17.15
C ASN A 95 -2.42 -3.49 16.62
N ILE A 96 -2.15 -3.60 15.32
CA ILE A 96 -1.10 -2.85 14.62
C ILE A 96 -1.59 -1.41 14.44
N ASN A 97 -1.44 -0.61 15.50
CA ASN A 97 -1.68 0.84 15.55
C ASN A 97 -3.11 1.32 15.21
N GLN A 98 -3.58 2.35 15.93
CA GLN A 98 -4.83 3.07 15.65
C GLN A 98 -4.86 3.81 14.29
N GLN A 99 -3.81 3.67 13.47
CA GLN A 99 -3.69 4.27 12.14
C GLN A 99 -4.28 3.39 11.02
N ASN A 100 -4.45 2.08 11.24
CA ASN A 100 -5.11 1.21 10.26
C ASN A 100 -6.62 1.49 10.22
N ARG A 101 -7.07 2.18 9.16
CA ARG A 101 -8.47 2.56 8.95
C ARG A 101 -9.39 1.40 8.60
N LEU A 102 -8.82 0.25 8.23
CA LEU A 102 -9.56 -0.96 7.89
C LEU A 102 -9.60 -1.99 9.01
N HIS A 103 -9.02 -1.72 10.18
CA HIS A 103 -8.99 -2.67 11.30
C HIS A 103 -10.38 -3.31 11.52
N PRO A 104 -10.49 -4.66 11.62
CA PRO A 104 -9.41 -5.65 11.77
C PRO A 104 -8.81 -6.18 10.46
N TYR A 105 -9.08 -5.54 9.32
CA TYR A 105 -8.58 -5.96 8.01
C TYR A 105 -7.28 -5.26 7.62
N TYR A 106 -6.45 -5.99 6.89
CA TYR A 106 -5.12 -5.60 6.44
C TYR A 106 -5.00 -5.89 4.95
N LEU A 107 -4.45 -4.93 4.21
CA LEU A 107 -4.06 -5.12 2.82
C LEU A 107 -2.53 -5.06 2.74
N VAL A 108 -1.95 -5.98 1.99
CA VAL A 108 -0.51 -5.99 1.74
C VAL A 108 -0.25 -6.42 0.31
N TYR A 109 0.69 -5.73 -0.35
CA TYR A 109 1.11 -6.03 -1.70
C TYR A 109 2.58 -6.42 -1.69
N ILE A 110 2.85 -7.65 -2.12
CA ILE A 110 4.18 -8.23 -2.21
C ILE A 110 4.51 -8.57 -3.66
N GLY A 111 5.72 -8.23 -4.09
CA GLY A 111 6.22 -8.58 -5.41
C GLY A 111 6.63 -10.05 -5.49
N ASN A 112 6.77 -10.55 -6.72
CA ASN A 112 7.28 -11.90 -6.98
C ASN A 112 8.72 -12.13 -6.49
N ASP A 113 9.45 -11.05 -6.19
CA ASP A 113 10.78 -11.02 -5.57
C ASP A 113 10.73 -11.15 -4.03
N GLY A 114 9.54 -11.13 -3.42
CA GLY A 114 9.36 -11.14 -1.97
C GLY A 114 9.41 -9.76 -1.32
N GLU A 115 9.62 -8.70 -2.09
CA GLU A 115 9.71 -7.32 -1.58
C GLU A 115 8.31 -6.71 -1.42
N ILE A 116 8.08 -6.04 -0.30
CA ILE A 116 6.82 -5.33 -0.02
C ILE A 116 6.74 -4.08 -0.89
N VAL A 117 5.72 -4.03 -1.75
CA VAL A 117 5.45 -2.91 -2.65
C VAL A 117 4.64 -1.82 -1.96
N ALA A 118 3.70 -2.24 -1.13
CA ALA A 118 2.86 -1.39 -0.30
C ALA A 118 2.28 -2.20 0.86
N ASP A 119 2.25 -1.59 2.03
CA ASP A 119 1.81 -2.23 3.28
C ASP A 119 0.41 -1.77 3.72
N HIS A 120 0.00 -2.22 4.91
CA HIS A 120 -1.29 -1.93 5.51
C HIS A 120 -1.49 -0.44 5.89
N THR A 121 -0.46 0.40 5.81
CA THR A 121 -0.58 1.85 6.02
C THR A 121 -1.00 2.57 4.73
N GLU A 122 -0.76 1.96 3.57
CA GLU A 122 -1.04 2.51 2.23
C GLU A 122 -2.36 1.99 1.63
N VAL A 123 -3.37 1.72 2.48
CA VAL A 123 -4.65 1.11 2.08
C VAL A 123 -5.27 1.74 0.84
N LYS A 124 -5.34 3.08 0.79
CA LYS A 124 -5.97 3.77 -0.33
C LYS A 124 -5.25 3.49 -1.65
N ARG A 125 -3.91 3.53 -1.64
CA ARG A 125 -3.08 3.21 -2.80
C ARG A 125 -3.34 1.79 -3.28
N LEU A 126 -3.43 0.83 -2.36
CA LEU A 126 -3.74 -0.57 -2.68
C LEU A 126 -5.13 -0.73 -3.29
N LEU A 127 -6.14 -0.10 -2.71
CA LEU A 127 -7.50 -0.14 -3.25
C LEU A 127 -7.63 0.58 -4.60
N ASP A 128 -6.90 1.68 -4.81
CA ASP A 128 -6.85 2.37 -6.09
C ASP A 128 -6.20 1.49 -7.18
N LEU A 129 -5.12 0.77 -6.86
CA LEU A 129 -4.48 -0.21 -7.75
C LEU A 129 -5.44 -1.36 -8.13
N VAL A 130 -6.11 -1.95 -7.14
CA VAL A 130 -7.11 -3.00 -7.39
C VAL A 130 -8.27 -2.47 -8.23
N ARG A 131 -8.74 -1.25 -7.94
CA ARG A 131 -9.83 -0.63 -8.70
C ARG A 131 -9.43 -0.37 -10.14
N SER A 132 -8.23 0.15 -10.40
CA SER A 132 -7.77 0.41 -11.78
C SER A 132 -7.54 -0.88 -12.57
N SER A 133 -7.09 -1.96 -11.91
CA SER A 133 -6.84 -3.24 -12.58
C SER A 133 -8.11 -4.04 -12.87
N CYS A 134 -9.16 -3.87 -12.07
CA CYS A 134 -10.35 -4.74 -12.12
C CYS A 134 -11.62 -4.04 -12.62
N LYS A 135 -11.78 -2.72 -12.45
CA LYS A 135 -13.06 -2.04 -12.71
C LYS A 135 -13.44 -2.08 -14.19
N GLY A 136 -14.72 -2.37 -14.46
CA GLY A 136 -15.25 -2.48 -15.83
C GLY A 136 -14.96 -3.81 -16.54
N ARG A 137 -14.35 -4.78 -15.85
CA ARG A 137 -14.14 -6.14 -16.38
C ARG A 137 -15.12 -7.11 -15.72
N SER A 138 -16.16 -7.47 -16.47
CA SER A 138 -17.17 -8.44 -16.00
C SER A 138 -16.83 -9.89 -16.37
N GLU A 139 -15.88 -10.09 -17.29
CA GLU A 139 -15.45 -11.40 -17.75
C GLU A 139 -13.97 -11.65 -17.41
N PRO A 140 -13.57 -12.90 -17.12
CA PRO A 140 -12.17 -13.25 -16.87
C PRO A 140 -11.27 -12.98 -18.09
N ILE A 141 -10.04 -12.52 -17.83
CA ILE A 141 -9.03 -12.36 -18.87
C ILE A 141 -8.39 -13.72 -19.13
N GLN A 142 -8.94 -14.46 -20.10
CA GLN A 142 -8.63 -15.88 -20.34
C GLN A 142 -7.13 -16.18 -20.45
N GLU A 143 -6.37 -15.32 -21.14
CA GLU A 143 -4.93 -15.51 -21.33
C GLU A 143 -4.18 -15.52 -19.99
N VAL A 144 -4.48 -14.56 -19.12
CA VAL A 144 -3.87 -14.43 -17.80
C VAL A 144 -4.30 -15.58 -16.89
N CYS A 145 -5.59 -15.94 -16.91
CA CYS A 145 -6.10 -17.09 -16.17
C CYS A 145 -5.43 -18.40 -16.61
N ARG A 146 -5.18 -18.58 -17.91
CA ARG A 146 -4.50 -19.77 -18.44
C ARG A 146 -3.07 -19.86 -17.91
N THR A 147 -2.28 -18.80 -18.01
CA THR A 147 -0.90 -18.76 -17.50
C THR A 147 -0.86 -19.09 -16.01
N PHE A 148 -1.79 -18.51 -15.23
CA PHE A 148 -1.91 -18.80 -13.81
C PHE A 148 -2.28 -20.26 -13.53
N ASN A 149 -3.28 -20.81 -14.23
CA ASN A 149 -3.74 -22.18 -14.04
C ASN A 149 -2.69 -23.22 -14.44
N GLU A 150 -1.95 -22.99 -15.52
CA GLU A 150 -0.84 -23.86 -15.93
C GLU A 150 0.24 -23.92 -14.85
N ARG A 151 0.58 -22.76 -14.27
CA ARG A 151 1.58 -22.68 -13.21
C ARG A 151 1.12 -23.31 -11.89
N THR A 152 -0.14 -23.10 -11.53
CA THR A 152 -0.68 -23.55 -10.25
C THR A 152 -1.37 -24.91 -10.32
N GLN A 153 -1.41 -25.56 -11.48
CA GLN A 153 -2.23 -26.76 -11.73
C GLN A 153 -3.68 -26.57 -11.28
N ASP A 154 -4.33 -25.53 -11.83
CA ASP A 154 -5.69 -25.10 -11.45
C ASP A 154 -5.83 -24.89 -9.92
N GLY A 155 -4.82 -24.26 -9.32
CA GLY A 155 -4.77 -23.94 -7.89
C GLY A 155 -4.41 -25.08 -6.96
N ARG A 156 -4.00 -26.25 -7.46
CA ARG A 156 -3.52 -27.37 -6.62
C ARG A 156 -2.12 -27.13 -6.05
N MET A 157 -1.27 -26.41 -6.78
CA MET A 157 0.09 -26.04 -6.39
C MET A 157 0.15 -24.53 -6.18
N MET A 158 -0.03 -24.10 -4.94
CA MET A 158 -0.02 -22.68 -4.54
C MET A 158 1.23 -22.31 -3.73
N ASP A 159 2.24 -23.18 -3.67
CA ASP A 159 3.41 -23.03 -2.79
C ASP A 159 4.07 -21.65 -2.89
N ARG A 160 4.25 -21.16 -4.13
CA ARG A 160 4.79 -19.82 -4.39
C ARG A 160 3.98 -18.71 -3.70
N TYR A 161 2.65 -18.76 -3.78
CA TYR A 161 1.79 -17.76 -3.17
C TYR A 161 1.67 -17.95 -1.67
N SER A 162 1.75 -19.18 -1.18
CA SER A 162 1.85 -19.47 0.25
C SER A 162 3.14 -18.91 0.85
N GLU A 163 4.26 -18.99 0.13
CA GLU A 163 5.52 -18.35 0.50
C GLU A 163 5.40 -16.82 0.52
N LEU A 164 4.83 -16.22 -0.52
CA LEU A 164 4.59 -14.77 -0.57
C LEU A 164 3.68 -14.30 0.56
N LEU A 165 2.60 -15.02 0.84
CA LEU A 165 1.70 -14.74 1.97
C LEU A 165 2.46 -14.80 3.30
N SER A 166 3.27 -15.84 3.50
CA SER A 166 4.09 -16.01 4.71
C SER A 166 5.08 -14.85 4.89
N SER A 167 5.76 -14.44 3.82
CA SER A 167 6.69 -13.30 3.84
C SER A 167 5.97 -11.98 4.12
N ALA A 168 4.79 -11.77 3.51
CA ALA A 168 3.99 -10.58 3.74
C ALA A 168 3.54 -10.47 5.20
N ILE A 169 3.06 -11.57 5.80
CA ILE A 169 2.68 -11.62 7.21
C ILE A 169 3.87 -11.34 8.12
N ARG A 170 5.03 -11.94 7.86
CA ARG A 170 6.26 -11.70 8.64
C ARG A 170 6.67 -10.24 8.61
N SER A 171 6.68 -9.61 7.43
CA SER A 171 7.04 -8.20 7.30
C SER A 171 6.10 -7.28 8.10
N MET A 172 4.79 -7.57 8.11
CA MET A 172 3.85 -6.79 8.93
C MET A 172 4.10 -6.92 10.43
N ILE A 173 4.63 -8.06 10.89
CA ILE A 173 4.96 -8.31 12.30
C ILE A 173 6.29 -7.65 12.67
N GLU A 174 7.32 -7.81 11.83
CA GLU A 174 8.65 -7.21 12.05
C GLU A 174 8.58 -5.68 12.08
N LEU A 175 7.83 -5.05 11.16
CA LEU A 175 7.57 -3.61 11.17
C LEU A 175 6.86 -3.13 12.45
N LYS A 176 6.12 -4.01 13.14
CA LYS A 176 5.52 -3.71 14.45
C LYS A 176 6.58 -3.77 15.55
N GLU A 177 7.40 -4.81 15.58
CA GLU A 177 8.46 -4.96 16.59
C GLU A 177 9.46 -3.79 16.54
N GLU A 178 9.87 -3.34 15.35
CA GLU A 178 10.73 -2.16 15.19
C GLU A 178 10.07 -0.88 15.70
N LYS A 179 8.80 -0.63 15.36
CA LYS A 179 8.06 0.55 15.83
C LYS A 179 7.82 0.53 17.35
N ASP A 180 7.61 -0.66 17.92
CA ASP A 180 7.44 -0.83 19.36
C ASP A 180 8.76 -0.52 20.08
N ILE A 181 9.91 -0.93 19.52
CA ILE A 181 11.25 -0.57 20.02
C ILE A 181 11.50 0.95 19.91
N ASP A 182 11.19 1.59 18.79
CA ASP A 182 11.32 3.06 18.68
C ASP A 182 10.40 3.79 19.68
N SER A 183 9.23 3.22 19.97
CA SER A 183 8.32 3.71 21.01
C SER A 183 8.87 3.50 22.42
N LEU A 184 9.66 2.44 22.66
CA LEU A 184 10.38 2.24 23.93
C LEU A 184 11.37 3.37 24.21
N PHE A 185 11.99 3.94 23.17
CA PHE A 185 12.98 5.01 23.31
C PHE A 185 12.38 6.42 23.39
N SER A 186 11.07 6.58 23.20
CA SER A 186 10.39 7.90 23.15
C SER A 186 9.49 8.24 24.35
N GLY A 187 9.48 7.42 25.41
CA GLY A 187 8.99 7.83 26.74
C GLY A 187 7.47 7.76 26.94
N GLY A 188 6.87 6.57 26.78
CA GLY A 188 5.48 6.27 27.14
C GLY A 188 5.32 4.82 27.62
N ARG A 189 4.26 4.54 28.41
CA ARG A 189 4.00 3.22 29.04
C ARG A 189 4.11 2.06 28.04
N THR A 190 4.87 1.04 28.43
CA THR A 190 5.35 -0.06 27.60
C THR A 190 4.45 -1.30 27.68
N THR A 191 4.20 -1.97 26.54
CA THR A 191 3.63 -3.34 26.45
C THR A 191 4.70 -4.37 26.04
N ALA A 192 5.97 -4.04 26.22
CA ALA A 192 7.07 -4.50 25.39
C ALA A 192 7.44 -6.00 25.41
N LEU A 193 6.84 -6.87 26.21
CA LEU A 193 7.36 -8.24 26.36
C LEU A 193 6.33 -9.32 26.67
N VAL A 194 5.12 -9.24 26.11
CA VAL A 194 4.20 -10.38 26.19
C VAL A 194 3.47 -10.49 24.86
N HIS A 195 3.98 -11.26 23.91
CA HIS A 195 3.21 -12.13 23.03
C HIS A 195 4.19 -12.79 22.06
N SER A 196 4.39 -14.10 22.20
CA SER A 196 4.96 -14.93 21.15
C SER A 196 3.94 -14.97 20.00
N ILE A 197 4.07 -14.06 19.04
CA ILE A 197 3.18 -13.94 17.88
C ILE A 197 3.46 -15.12 16.94
N ALA A 198 2.47 -15.98 16.74
CA ALA A 198 2.57 -17.13 15.86
C ALA A 198 2.14 -16.71 14.45
N GLY A 199 2.90 -15.80 13.83
CA GLY A 199 2.44 -14.88 12.79
C GLY A 199 1.39 -15.33 11.77
N LEU A 200 1.48 -16.55 11.20
CA LEU A 200 0.49 -17.07 10.25
C LEU A 200 -0.86 -17.42 10.88
N ASN A 201 -0.86 -17.89 12.13
CA ASN A 201 -2.07 -18.27 12.85
C ASN A 201 -2.85 -17.05 13.37
N ASP A 202 -2.27 -15.85 13.27
CA ASP A 202 -2.90 -14.61 13.74
C ASP A 202 -3.77 -13.95 12.65
N PHE A 203 -3.68 -14.43 11.41
CA PHE A 203 -4.42 -13.88 10.27
C PHE A 203 -5.23 -14.93 9.53
N GLU A 204 -6.44 -14.54 9.13
CA GLU A 204 -7.30 -15.28 8.21
C GLU A 204 -7.24 -14.63 6.82
N LEU A 205 -7.01 -15.44 5.78
CA LEU A 205 -7.01 -14.98 4.39
C LEU A 205 -8.45 -14.80 3.89
N ILE A 206 -8.84 -13.55 3.62
CA ILE A 206 -10.18 -13.23 3.10
C ILE A 206 -10.21 -13.39 1.58
N ALA A 207 -9.29 -12.73 0.88
CA ALA A 207 -9.17 -12.81 -0.57
C ALA A 207 -7.77 -12.40 -1.02
N PHE A 208 -7.43 -12.70 -2.27
CA PHE A 208 -6.19 -12.20 -2.87
C PHE A 208 -6.33 -11.91 -4.37
N VAL A 209 -5.52 -10.99 -4.85
CA VAL A 209 -5.40 -10.68 -6.27
C VAL A 209 -4.00 -11.05 -6.71
N VAL A 210 -3.91 -11.90 -7.71
CA VAL A 210 -2.65 -12.27 -8.36
C VAL A 210 -2.39 -11.30 -9.49
N ILE A 211 -1.19 -10.73 -9.52
CA ILE A 211 -0.71 -9.91 -10.61
C ILE A 211 0.26 -10.74 -11.43
N GLU A 212 -0.16 -11.15 -12.62
CA GLU A 212 0.71 -11.91 -13.52
C GLU A 212 1.48 -11.01 -14.46
N GLY A 213 2.78 -11.28 -14.57
CA GLY A 213 3.58 -10.69 -15.64
C GLY A 213 3.03 -11.15 -16.99
N GLY A 214 2.89 -10.22 -17.93
CA GLY A 214 2.76 -10.61 -19.33
C GLY A 214 4.03 -11.31 -19.76
N ASP A 215 3.91 -12.48 -20.39
CA ASP A 215 5.01 -13.06 -21.14
C ASP A 215 5.30 -12.13 -22.32
N GLY A 216 6.49 -11.53 -22.33
CA GLY A 216 7.07 -10.86 -23.50
C GLY A 216 7.86 -11.85 -24.34
#